data_AF-A0A955I3B4-F1
#
_entry.id   AF-A0A955I3B4-F1
#
_cell.length_a   1.000
_cell.length_b   1.000
_cell.length_c   1.000
_cell.angle_alpha   90.00
_cell.angle_beta   90.00
_cell.angle_gamma   90.00
#
_symmetry.space_group_name_H-M   'P 1'
#
loop_
_entity.id
_entity.type
_entity.pdbx_description
1 polymer ?
#
loop_
_entity_poly.entity_id
_entity_poly.type
_entity_poly.pdbx_seq_one_letter_code
_entity_poly.pdbx_strand_id
1 'polypeptide(L)'
;MQSNTITCPSCGHQFSLSDVQKHELEEMKVELQKKLQIEIEADVKKRANTWAQEEIKKAKQDAEESARKQTVELESLRKRDEEARAKELQFLREKQEMEMKQKNMELEKQQAIIEARKSMETEIKAQVEKQQSYENDKMKLEYDKRMAEMQKQLEMTQKAVEDANRKANQGSMQIQGEIQEDALKDLLMSNFPIDLISDVEKGIKGADIIQEVRDSFGQSVGIIAWESKNTKAWSDSWVDKLKEDRLRVNAGVSVIVSSVLPTGIHRFGLYRDIWVTDSESVLPLTIALRAHMIELTKTRNSLK
;
A
#
# COMPACT_ATOMS: atom_id res chain seq x y z
N MET A 1 -37.48 50.03 166.02
CA MET A 1 -38.55 50.30 166.99
C MET A 1 -39.72 49.39 166.65
N GLN A 2 -40.18 48.61 167.64
CA GLN A 2 -41.31 47.67 167.62
C GLN A 2 -41.31 46.61 166.51
N SER A 3 -40.79 45.43 166.86
CA SER A 3 -40.95 44.17 166.15
C SER A 3 -42.42 43.70 166.20
N ASN A 4 -43.18 43.96 165.13
CA ASN A 4 -44.48 43.34 164.89
C ASN A 4 -44.26 41.90 164.41
N THR A 5 -44.02 41.02 165.37
CA THR A 5 -43.88 39.59 165.16
C THR A 5 -45.26 38.94 165.28
N ILE A 6 -45.75 38.35 164.19
CA ILE A 6 -47.06 37.69 164.13
C ILE A 6 -46.84 36.19 164.28
N THR A 7 -47.71 35.52 165.04
CA THR A 7 -47.58 34.08 165.34
C THR A 7 -48.55 33.30 164.48
N CYS A 8 -48.06 32.32 163.71
CA CYS A 8 -48.89 31.49 162.86
C CYS A 8 -49.85 30.61 163.69
N PRO A 9 -51.17 30.70 163.52
CA PRO A 9 -52.12 29.91 164.29
C PRO A 9 -52.12 28.41 163.95
N SER A 10 -51.48 27.98 162.85
CA SER A 10 -51.41 26.57 162.44
C SER A 10 -50.12 25.84 162.83
N CYS A 11 -49.01 26.55 163.10
CA CYS A 11 -47.74 25.89 163.44
C CYS A 11 -46.91 26.58 164.53
N GLY A 12 -47.40 27.68 165.12
CA GLY A 12 -46.77 28.35 166.26
C GLY A 12 -45.49 29.14 165.95
N HIS A 13 -45.07 29.22 164.69
CA HIS A 13 -43.86 29.96 164.29
C HIS A 13 -44.09 31.48 164.31
N GLN A 14 -43.14 32.22 164.87
CA GLN A 14 -43.13 33.68 164.96
C GLN A 14 -42.30 34.28 163.83
N PHE A 15 -42.91 35.12 162.99
CA PHE A 15 -42.25 35.78 161.85
C PHE A 15 -42.54 37.28 161.81
N SER A 16 -41.64 38.07 161.22
CA SER A 16 -41.78 39.52 161.11
C SER A 16 -42.49 39.91 159.80
N LEU A 17 -43.30 40.96 159.81
CA LEU A 17 -44.00 41.46 158.61
C LEU A 17 -43.04 41.77 157.43
N SER A 18 -41.77 42.09 157.70
CA SER A 18 -40.73 42.32 156.68
C SER A 18 -40.31 41.06 155.93
N ASP A 19 -40.45 39.87 156.55
CA ASP A 19 -40.06 38.59 155.95
C ASP A 19 -41.11 38.08 154.95
N VAL A 20 -42.39 38.39 155.19
CA VAL A 20 -43.49 38.11 154.24
C VAL A 20 -43.35 38.97 152.98
N GLN A 21 -43.05 40.26 153.13
CA GLN A 21 -42.86 41.18 152.01
C GLN A 21 -41.64 40.81 151.14
N LYS A 22 -40.57 40.29 151.75
CA LYS A 22 -39.41 39.77 151.01
C LYS A 22 -39.75 38.52 150.20
N HIS A 23 -40.55 37.61 150.74
CA HIS A 23 -40.95 36.40 150.03
C HIS A 23 -41.79 36.71 148.79
N GLU A 24 -42.77 37.62 148.92
CA GLU A 24 -43.60 38.08 147.78
C GLU A 24 -42.75 38.78 146.70
N LEU A 25 -41.78 39.61 147.09
CA LEU A 25 -40.86 40.26 146.15
C LEU A 25 -39.95 39.26 145.41
N GLU A 26 -39.48 38.22 146.09
CA GLU A 26 -38.60 37.23 145.49
C GLU A 26 -39.36 36.26 144.58
N GLU A 27 -40.59 35.87 144.93
CA GLU A 27 -41.49 35.13 144.03
C GLU A 27 -41.81 35.94 142.77
N MET A 28 -42.11 37.23 142.91
CA MET A 28 -42.41 38.11 141.78
C MET A 28 -41.19 38.28 140.85
N LYS A 29 -39.96 38.35 141.39
CA LYS A 29 -38.72 38.35 140.58
C LYS A 29 -38.52 37.05 139.82
N VAL A 30 -38.73 35.89 140.46
CA VAL A 30 -38.60 34.58 139.82
C VAL A 30 -39.63 34.43 138.70
N GLU A 31 -40.86 34.90 138.91
CA GLU A 31 -41.91 34.88 137.90
C GLU A 31 -41.60 35.83 136.73
N LEU A 32 -41.06 37.02 137.02
CA LEU A 32 -40.63 37.98 135.99
C LEU A 32 -39.44 37.43 135.18
N GLN A 33 -38.47 36.79 135.83
CA GLN A 33 -37.34 36.12 135.17
C GLN A 33 -37.80 34.98 134.28
N LYS A 34 -38.75 34.14 134.73
CA LYS A 34 -39.33 33.08 133.89
C LYS A 34 -40.08 33.65 132.68
N LYS A 35 -40.86 34.72 132.85
CA LYS A 35 -41.55 35.39 131.73
C LYS A 35 -40.56 35.96 130.72
N LEU A 36 -39.51 36.62 131.19
CA LEU A 36 -38.45 37.17 130.35
C LEU A 36 -37.68 36.06 129.60
N GLN A 37 -37.37 34.95 130.27
CA GLN A 37 -36.71 33.78 129.66
C GLN A 37 -37.55 33.20 128.50
N ILE A 38 -38.86 33.02 128.73
CA ILE A 38 -39.79 32.52 127.70
C ILE A 38 -39.88 33.50 126.52
N GLU A 39 -39.90 34.80 126.79
CA GLU A 39 -39.98 35.83 125.75
C GLU A 39 -38.69 35.90 124.91
N ILE A 40 -37.52 35.79 125.54
CA ILE A 40 -36.21 35.70 124.85
C ILE A 40 -36.15 34.42 124.01
N GLU A 41 -36.52 33.26 124.55
CA GLU A 41 -36.52 32.00 123.79
C GLU A 41 -37.49 32.05 122.60
N ALA A 42 -38.65 32.66 122.78
CA ALA A 42 -39.61 32.87 121.70
C ALA A 42 -39.07 33.81 120.62
N ASP A 43 -38.40 34.91 120.98
CA ASP A 43 -37.80 35.85 120.03
C ASP A 43 -36.61 35.23 119.28
N VAL A 44 -35.74 34.51 119.98
CA VAL A 44 -34.61 33.77 119.37
C VAL A 44 -35.13 32.71 118.40
N LYS A 45 -36.17 31.95 118.78
CA LYS A 45 -36.77 30.94 117.90
C LYS A 45 -37.45 31.55 116.68
N LYS A 46 -38.11 32.71 116.84
CA LYS A 46 -38.67 33.47 115.70
C LYS A 46 -37.58 33.95 114.76
N ARG A 47 -36.52 34.59 115.27
CA ARG A 47 -35.38 35.07 114.46
C ARG A 47 -34.65 33.92 113.76
N ALA A 48 -34.46 32.79 114.43
CA ALA A 48 -33.84 31.60 113.82
C ALA A 48 -34.70 31.04 112.68
N ASN A 49 -36.03 30.98 112.86
CA ASN A 49 -36.95 30.53 111.82
C ASN A 49 -37.01 31.50 110.63
N THR A 50 -37.04 32.81 110.86
CA THR A 50 -37.02 33.80 109.77
C THR A 50 -35.72 33.74 108.99
N TRP A 51 -34.58 33.65 109.68
CA TRP A 51 -33.27 33.51 109.04
C TRP A 51 -33.16 32.21 108.24
N ALA A 52 -33.61 31.07 108.79
CA ALA A 52 -33.63 29.80 108.07
C ALA A 52 -34.54 29.85 106.82
N GLN A 53 -35.70 30.51 106.91
CA GLN A 53 -36.59 30.69 105.75
C GLN A 53 -35.96 31.59 104.67
N GLU A 54 -35.27 32.67 105.06
CA GLU A 54 -34.56 33.54 104.13
C GLU A 54 -33.41 32.83 103.44
N GLU A 55 -32.59 32.06 104.16
CA GLU A 55 -31.50 31.27 103.58
C GLU A 55 -32.01 30.16 102.66
N ILE A 56 -33.09 29.46 103.03
CA ILE A 56 -33.72 28.47 102.13
C ILE A 56 -34.27 29.14 100.88
N LYS A 57 -34.88 30.33 101.00
CA LYS A 57 -35.39 31.09 99.86
C LYS A 57 -34.25 31.53 98.94
N LYS A 58 -33.15 32.03 99.50
CA LYS A 58 -31.96 32.45 98.76
C LYS A 58 -31.30 31.26 98.05
N ALA A 59 -31.10 30.15 98.76
CA ALA A 59 -30.55 28.92 98.17
C ALA A 59 -31.44 28.36 97.04
N LYS A 60 -32.77 28.45 97.15
CA LYS A 60 -33.70 28.08 96.08
C LYS A 60 -33.58 29.01 94.86
N GLN A 61 -33.49 30.31 95.07
CA GLN A 61 -33.31 31.29 94.00
C GLN A 61 -31.98 31.09 93.27
N ASP A 62 -30.89 30.90 94.01
CA ASP A 62 -29.56 30.64 93.43
C ASP A 62 -29.54 29.32 92.64
N ALA A 63 -30.19 28.27 93.16
CA ALA A 63 -30.31 26.98 92.46
C ALA A 63 -31.17 27.08 91.19
N GLU A 64 -32.28 27.82 91.22
CA GLU A 64 -33.14 28.05 90.06
C GLU A 64 -32.44 28.90 89.00
N GLU A 65 -31.71 29.95 89.40
CA GLU A 65 -30.92 30.77 88.48
C GLU A 65 -29.79 29.97 87.83
N SER A 66 -29.08 29.13 88.61
CA SER A 66 -28.03 28.24 88.10
C SER A 66 -28.60 27.20 87.13
N ALA A 67 -29.71 26.55 87.47
CA ALA A 67 -30.40 25.62 86.59
C ALA A 67 -30.86 26.31 85.29
N ARG A 68 -31.41 27.53 85.38
CA ARG A 68 -31.80 28.31 84.21
C ARG A 68 -30.60 28.64 83.32
N LYS A 69 -29.47 29.07 83.89
CA LYS A 69 -28.22 29.31 83.14
C LYS A 69 -27.75 28.05 82.42
N GLN A 70 -27.73 26.90 83.11
CA GLN A 70 -27.35 25.62 82.52
C GLN A 70 -28.28 25.19 81.38
N THR A 71 -29.59 25.38 81.52
CA THR A 71 -30.54 25.06 80.43
C THR A 71 -30.34 25.91 79.19
N VAL A 72 -30.13 27.22 79.36
CA VAL A 72 -29.84 28.14 78.24
C VAL A 72 -28.52 27.79 77.58
N GLU A 73 -27.49 27.46 78.36
CA GLU A 73 -26.19 27.04 77.85
C GLU A 73 -26.30 25.73 77.05
N LEU A 74 -27.00 24.72 77.59
CA LEU A 74 -27.25 23.45 76.91
C LEU A 74 -28.05 23.64 75.61
N GLU A 75 -29.07 24.49 75.60
CA GLU A 75 -29.83 24.78 74.39
C GLU A 75 -28.97 25.50 73.34
N SER A 76 -28.10 26.43 73.78
CA SER A 76 -27.15 27.11 72.89
C SER A 76 -26.11 26.16 72.29
N LEU A 77 -25.67 25.15 73.06
CA LEU A 77 -24.73 24.13 72.61
C LEU A 77 -25.40 23.17 71.62
N ARG A 78 -26.65 22.77 71.89
CA ARG A 78 -27.44 21.93 70.97
C ARG A 78 -27.66 22.62 69.62
N LYS A 79 -28.04 23.89 69.62
CA LYS A 79 -28.21 24.66 68.37
C LYS A 79 -26.90 24.76 67.59
N ARG A 80 -25.78 25.00 68.27
CA ARG A 80 -24.44 25.01 67.64
C ARG A 80 -24.04 23.64 67.06
N ASP A 81 -24.34 22.54 67.76
CA ASP A 81 -24.09 21.18 67.27
C ASP A 81 -24.95 20.83 66.06
N GLU A 82 -26.25 21.18 66.08
CA GLU A 82 -27.16 21.00 64.95
C GLU A 82 -26.73 21.81 63.73
N GLU A 83 -26.35 23.08 63.90
CA GLU A 83 -25.81 23.91 62.82
C GLU A 83 -24.49 23.36 62.26
N ALA A 84 -23.60 22.86 63.13
CA ALA A 84 -22.34 22.25 62.71
C ALA A 84 -22.58 20.97 61.88
N ARG A 85 -23.48 20.08 62.34
CA ARG A 85 -23.88 18.88 61.60
C ARG A 85 -24.56 19.20 60.28
N ALA A 86 -25.42 20.23 60.25
CA ALA A 86 -26.07 20.67 59.01
C ALA A 86 -25.05 21.17 57.98
N LYS A 87 -24.06 21.97 58.42
CA LYS A 87 -22.95 22.43 57.57
C LYS A 87 -22.07 21.27 57.09
N GLU A 88 -21.76 20.32 57.97
CA GLU A 88 -20.99 19.13 57.61
C GLU A 88 -21.73 18.28 56.57
N LEU A 89 -23.03 18.04 56.76
CA LEU A 89 -23.85 17.30 55.80
C LEU A 89 -23.93 18.03 54.44
N GLN A 90 -24.09 19.35 54.46
CA GLN A 90 -24.08 20.16 53.24
C GLN A 90 -22.72 20.06 52.52
N PHE A 91 -21.62 20.21 53.25
CA PHE A 91 -20.27 20.08 52.70
C PHE A 91 -20.02 18.70 52.11
N LEU A 92 -20.47 17.63 52.76
CA LEU A 92 -20.36 16.27 52.23
C LEU A 92 -21.16 16.07 50.93
N ARG A 93 -22.37 16.65 50.84
CA ARG A 93 -23.19 16.61 49.61
C ARG A 93 -22.52 17.38 48.47
N GLU A 94 -22.07 18.60 48.73
CA GLU A 94 -21.36 19.42 47.75
C GLU A 94 -20.08 18.71 47.26
N LYS A 95 -19.32 18.10 48.18
CA LYS A 95 -18.14 17.30 47.83
C LYS A 95 -18.50 16.12 46.92
N GLN A 96 -19.55 15.36 47.24
CA GLN A 96 -20.01 14.25 46.40
C GLN A 96 -20.47 14.72 45.01
N GLU A 97 -21.20 15.83 44.93
CA GLU A 97 -21.62 16.40 43.65
C GLU A 97 -20.42 16.86 42.81
N MET A 98 -19.42 17.48 43.44
CA MET A 98 -18.19 17.90 42.76
C MET A 98 -17.37 16.71 42.27
N GLU A 99 -17.25 15.65 43.07
CA GLU A 99 -16.58 14.40 42.66
C GLU A 99 -17.32 13.73 41.49
N MET A 100 -18.66 13.70 41.52
CA MET A 100 -19.47 13.14 40.43
C MET A 100 -19.34 13.97 39.14
N LYS A 101 -19.38 15.32 39.26
CA LYS A 101 -19.15 16.22 38.12
C LYS A 101 -17.76 16.04 37.52
N GLN A 102 -16.73 15.92 38.35
CA GLN A 102 -15.36 15.66 37.88
C GLN A 102 -15.25 14.32 37.16
N LYS A 103 -15.84 13.25 37.70
CA LYS A 103 -15.87 11.93 37.05
C LYS A 103 -16.61 11.98 35.71
N ASN A 104 -17.76 12.65 35.64
CA ASN A 104 -18.52 12.78 34.41
C ASN A 104 -17.75 13.58 33.35
N MET A 105 -17.13 14.70 33.74
CA MET A 105 -16.32 15.50 32.82
C MET A 105 -15.11 14.72 32.29
N GLU A 106 -14.45 13.92 33.13
CA GLU A 106 -13.35 13.06 32.71
C GLU A 106 -13.83 11.96 31.74
N LEU A 107 -14.99 11.35 32.00
CA LEU A 107 -15.60 10.37 31.10
C LEU A 107 -15.97 10.98 29.74
N GLU A 108 -16.58 12.18 29.72
CA GLU A 108 -16.90 12.91 28.49
C GLU A 108 -15.64 13.24 27.69
N LYS A 109 -14.57 13.71 28.37
CA LYS A 109 -13.28 13.98 27.74
C LYS A 109 -12.68 12.71 27.13
N GLN A 110 -12.74 11.58 27.84
CA GLN A 110 -12.26 10.29 27.32
C GLN A 110 -13.06 9.83 26.10
N GLN A 111 -14.39 9.97 26.12
CA GLN A 111 -15.25 9.66 24.99
C GLN A 111 -14.93 10.55 23.78
N ALA A 112 -14.77 11.85 23.97
CA ALA A 112 -14.38 12.78 22.91
C ALA A 112 -13.01 12.45 22.31
N ILE A 113 -12.03 12.03 23.13
CA ILE A 113 -10.72 11.57 22.64
C ILE A 113 -10.86 10.29 21.80
N ILE A 114 -11.69 9.33 22.23
CA ILE A 114 -11.92 8.09 21.49
C ILE A 114 -12.60 8.38 20.15
N GLU A 115 -13.60 9.25 20.14
CA GLU A 115 -14.33 9.62 18.93
C GLU A 115 -13.44 10.39 17.94
N ALA A 116 -12.65 11.35 18.42
CA ALA A 116 -11.66 12.05 17.61
C ALA A 116 -10.57 11.11 17.05
N ARG A 117 -10.14 10.10 17.84
CA ARG A 117 -9.21 9.06 17.35
C ARG A 117 -9.84 8.22 16.25
N LYS A 118 -11.11 7.81 16.40
CA LYS A 118 -11.83 7.03 15.38
C LYS A 118 -12.01 7.84 14.10
N SER A 119 -12.42 9.10 14.18
CA SER A 119 -12.58 9.94 12.99
C SER A 119 -11.25 10.14 12.27
N MET A 120 -10.17 10.42 13.02
CA MET A 120 -8.82 10.54 12.47
C MET A 120 -8.34 9.24 11.82
N GLU A 121 -8.60 8.08 12.44
CA GLU A 121 -8.25 6.78 11.87
C GLU A 121 -9.00 6.51 10.56
N THR A 122 -10.29 6.84 10.49
CA THR A 122 -11.08 6.70 9.25
C THR A 122 -10.58 7.61 8.13
N GLU A 123 -10.18 8.84 8.46
CA GLU A 123 -9.67 9.80 7.48
C GLU A 123 -8.28 9.40 6.97
N ILE A 124 -7.40 8.92 7.86
CA ILE A 124 -6.08 8.36 7.48
C ILE A 124 -6.27 7.14 6.58
N LYS A 125 -7.16 6.21 6.93
CA LYS A 125 -7.45 5.03 6.09
C LYS A 125 -7.92 5.44 4.69
N ALA A 126 -8.87 6.38 4.61
CA ALA A 126 -9.36 6.88 3.34
C ALA A 126 -8.27 7.57 2.50
N GLN A 127 -7.38 8.35 3.13
CA GLN A 127 -6.25 8.98 2.44
C GLN A 127 -5.24 7.94 1.92
N VAL A 128 -4.91 6.92 2.73
CA VAL A 128 -4.00 5.84 2.33
C VAL A 128 -4.57 5.04 1.16
N GLU A 129 -5.85 4.66 1.21
CA GLU A 129 -6.53 3.95 0.11
C GLU A 129 -6.52 4.78 -1.18
N LYS A 130 -6.81 6.08 -1.08
CA LYS A 130 -6.77 6.99 -2.23
C LYS A 130 -5.37 7.12 -2.83
N GLN A 131 -4.34 7.24 -1.98
CA GLN A 131 -2.96 7.31 -2.42
C GLN A 131 -2.51 6.01 -3.08
N GLN A 132 -2.83 4.86 -2.50
CA GLN A 132 -2.53 3.54 -3.06
C GLN A 132 -3.23 3.32 -4.40
N SER A 133 -4.50 3.71 -4.54
CA SER A 133 -5.22 3.65 -5.81
C SER A 133 -4.52 4.49 -6.89
N TYR A 134 -4.13 5.72 -6.55
CA TYR A 134 -3.44 6.61 -7.49
C TYR A 134 -2.06 6.07 -7.92
N GLU A 135 -1.29 5.52 -6.98
CA GLU A 135 0.00 4.90 -7.28
C GLU A 135 -0.14 3.65 -8.16
N ASN A 136 -1.14 2.80 -7.89
CA ASN A 136 -1.44 1.63 -8.71
C ASN A 136 -1.84 2.03 -10.13
N ASP A 137 -2.72 3.02 -10.29
CA ASP A 137 -3.14 3.51 -11.61
C ASP A 137 -1.96 4.10 -12.40
N LYS A 138 -1.09 4.85 -11.73
CA LYS A 138 0.14 5.39 -12.34
C LYS A 138 1.09 4.26 -12.78
N MET A 139 1.31 3.27 -11.91
CA MET A 139 2.18 2.13 -12.22
C MET A 139 1.64 1.30 -13.40
N LYS A 140 0.32 1.10 -13.45
CA LYS A 140 -0.35 0.41 -14.56
C LYS A 140 -0.18 1.16 -15.87
N LEU A 141 -0.35 2.49 -15.86
CA LEU A 141 -0.16 3.32 -17.05
C LEU A 141 1.29 3.31 -17.56
N GLU A 142 2.28 3.34 -16.66
CA GLU A 142 3.69 3.23 -17.04
C GLU A 142 4.03 1.84 -17.62
N TYR A 143 3.48 0.78 -17.03
CA TYR A 143 3.64 -0.58 -17.53
C TYR A 143 3.05 -0.74 -18.93
N ASP A 144 1.82 -0.25 -19.16
CA ASP A 144 1.15 -0.32 -20.46
C ASP A 144 1.92 0.45 -21.55
N LYS A 145 2.47 1.62 -21.22
CA LYS A 145 3.35 2.39 -22.11
C LYS A 145 4.60 1.61 -22.48
N ARG A 146 5.29 1.04 -21.49
CA ARG A 146 6.51 0.24 -21.70
C ARG A 146 6.25 -1.00 -22.54
N MET A 147 5.12 -1.67 -22.32
CA MET A 147 4.70 -2.82 -23.13
C MET A 147 4.43 -2.41 -24.58
N ALA A 148 3.73 -1.30 -24.81
CA ALA A 148 3.46 -0.79 -26.16
C ALA A 148 4.76 -0.39 -26.91
N GLU A 149 5.72 0.23 -26.22
CA GLU A 149 7.03 0.55 -26.77
C GLU A 149 7.82 -0.71 -27.15
N MET A 150 7.87 -1.70 -26.25
CA MET A 150 8.58 -2.96 -26.48
C MET A 150 7.94 -3.75 -27.64
N GLN A 151 6.61 -3.72 -27.76
CA GLN A 151 5.88 -4.37 -28.83
C GLN A 151 6.16 -3.72 -30.20
N LYS A 152 6.20 -2.38 -30.26
CA LYS A 152 6.63 -1.67 -31.48
C LYS A 152 8.07 -1.99 -31.85
N GLN A 153 8.96 -2.07 -30.86
CA GLN A 153 10.35 -2.42 -31.10
C GLN A 153 10.50 -3.83 -31.65
N LEU A 154 9.77 -4.81 -31.11
CA LEU A 154 9.71 -6.17 -31.63
C LEU A 154 9.19 -6.24 -33.06
N GLU A 155 8.15 -5.48 -33.41
CA GLU A 155 7.62 -5.46 -34.78
C GLU A 155 8.64 -4.88 -35.77
N MET A 156 9.35 -3.81 -35.39
CA MET A 156 10.41 -3.23 -36.21
C MET A 156 11.59 -4.18 -36.40
N THR A 157 12.02 -4.88 -35.34
CA THR A 157 13.13 -5.84 -35.45
C THR A 157 12.75 -7.06 -36.28
N GLN A 158 11.52 -7.56 -36.16
CA GLN A 158 11.03 -8.66 -37.01
C GLN A 158 11.07 -8.29 -38.50
N LYS A 159 10.55 -7.12 -38.88
CA LYS A 159 10.60 -6.65 -40.28
C LYS A 159 12.03 -6.51 -40.79
N ALA A 160 12.94 -5.96 -39.96
CA ALA A 160 14.34 -5.82 -40.34
C ALA A 160 15.04 -7.18 -40.58
N VAL A 161 14.71 -8.20 -39.76
CA VAL A 161 15.23 -9.56 -39.93
C VAL A 161 14.70 -10.22 -41.21
N GLU A 162 13.41 -10.07 -41.52
CA GLU A 162 12.81 -10.59 -42.75
C GLU A 162 13.44 -9.97 -44.00
N ASP A 163 13.61 -8.65 -44.01
CA ASP A 163 14.24 -7.93 -45.13
C ASP A 163 15.71 -8.32 -45.33
N ALA A 164 16.45 -8.52 -44.24
CA ALA A 164 17.83 -9.00 -44.29
C ALA A 164 17.93 -10.42 -44.85
N ASN A 165 17.07 -11.33 -44.40
CA ASN A 165 17.00 -12.71 -44.90
C ASN A 165 16.67 -12.75 -46.40
N ARG A 166 15.74 -11.91 -46.86
CA ARG A 166 15.39 -11.83 -48.29
C ARG A 166 16.57 -11.37 -49.13
N LYS A 167 17.31 -10.35 -48.69
CA LYS A 167 18.51 -9.84 -49.40
C LYS A 167 19.63 -10.89 -49.47
N ALA A 168 19.86 -11.61 -48.36
CA ALA A 168 20.86 -12.67 -48.30
C ALA A 168 20.57 -13.82 -49.29
N ASN A 169 19.31 -14.26 -49.36
CA ASN A 169 18.90 -15.32 -50.28
C ASN A 169 19.03 -14.91 -51.77
N GLN A 170 18.78 -13.64 -52.11
CA GLN A 170 18.89 -13.16 -53.48
C GLN A 170 20.34 -13.13 -53.98
N GLY A 171 21.31 -12.79 -53.12
CA GLY A 171 22.74 -12.82 -53.47
C GLY A 171 23.25 -14.23 -53.76
N SER A 172 22.80 -15.24 -52.99
CA SER A 172 23.22 -16.63 -53.18
C SER A 172 22.78 -17.23 -54.52
N MET A 173 21.60 -16.85 -55.03
CA MET A 173 21.09 -17.38 -56.30
C MET A 173 21.85 -16.84 -57.52
N GLN A 174 22.33 -15.59 -57.47
CA GLN A 174 23.04 -14.97 -58.57
C GLN A 174 24.47 -15.53 -58.71
N ILE A 175 25.16 -15.70 -57.58
CA ILE A 175 26.50 -16.31 -57.53
C ILE A 175 26.46 -17.75 -58.07
N GLN A 176 25.39 -18.51 -57.78
CA GLN A 176 25.24 -19.89 -58.26
C GLN A 176 25.04 -19.99 -59.79
N GLY A 177 24.46 -18.97 -60.43
CA GLY A 177 24.32 -18.90 -61.89
C GLY A 177 25.65 -18.65 -62.59
N GLU A 178 26.41 -17.66 -62.11
CA GLU A 178 27.71 -17.29 -62.69
C GLU A 178 28.73 -18.45 -62.64
N ILE A 179 28.75 -19.22 -61.54
CA ILE A 179 29.63 -20.39 -61.42
C ILE A 179 29.37 -21.45 -62.50
N GLN A 180 28.12 -21.66 -62.90
CA GLN A 180 27.79 -22.67 -63.91
C GLN A 180 28.12 -22.21 -65.33
N GLU A 181 27.99 -20.91 -65.60
CA GLU A 181 28.40 -20.32 -66.88
C GLU A 181 29.93 -20.41 -67.04
N ASP A 182 30.68 -20.03 -66.01
CA ASP A 182 32.15 -20.14 -65.99
C ASP A 182 32.60 -21.60 -66.22
N ALA A 183 31.94 -22.57 -65.57
CA ALA A 183 32.26 -23.99 -65.75
C ALA A 183 32.03 -24.50 -67.18
N LEU A 184 30.96 -24.05 -67.86
CA LEU A 184 30.69 -24.41 -69.25
C LEU A 184 31.75 -23.82 -70.18
N LYS A 185 32.13 -22.56 -69.95
CA LYS A 185 33.16 -21.89 -70.72
C LYS A 185 34.52 -22.59 -70.60
N ASP A 186 34.94 -22.89 -69.39
CA ASP A 186 36.20 -23.59 -69.10
C ASP A 186 36.24 -24.98 -69.76
N LEU A 187 35.12 -25.70 -69.74
CA LEU A 187 34.99 -26.99 -70.42
C LEU A 187 35.21 -26.86 -71.92
N LEU A 188 34.56 -25.89 -72.57
CA LEU A 188 34.69 -25.68 -74.02
C LEU A 188 36.11 -25.24 -74.39
N MET A 189 36.71 -24.32 -73.62
CA MET A 189 38.06 -23.80 -73.88
C MET A 189 39.12 -24.89 -73.75
N SER A 190 38.98 -25.75 -72.74
CA SER A 190 39.93 -26.83 -72.49
C SER A 190 39.90 -27.92 -73.56
N ASN A 191 38.71 -28.22 -74.12
CA ASN A 191 38.53 -29.30 -75.10
C ASN A 191 38.65 -28.86 -76.55
N PHE A 192 38.44 -27.57 -76.85
CA PHE A 192 38.45 -27.04 -78.22
C PHE A 192 39.36 -25.80 -78.34
N PRO A 193 40.68 -25.94 -78.13
CA PRO A 193 41.62 -24.80 -78.05
C PRO A 193 41.80 -24.03 -79.37
N ILE A 194 41.34 -24.57 -80.51
CA ILE A 194 41.40 -23.91 -81.81
C ILE A 194 40.20 -22.98 -82.01
N ASP A 195 39.08 -23.24 -81.32
CA ASP A 195 37.87 -22.44 -81.43
C ASP A 195 38.02 -21.11 -80.67
N LEU A 196 37.27 -20.09 -81.09
CA LEU A 196 37.18 -18.83 -80.34
C LEU A 196 35.94 -18.88 -79.45
N ILE A 197 36.14 -18.87 -78.13
CA ILE A 197 35.06 -18.89 -77.14
C ILE A 197 35.01 -17.54 -76.45
N SER A 198 33.84 -16.91 -76.46
CA SER A 198 33.63 -15.54 -75.96
C SER A 198 32.29 -15.43 -75.24
N ASP A 199 32.25 -14.59 -74.22
CA ASP A 199 31.01 -14.25 -73.53
C ASP A 199 30.22 -13.22 -74.36
N VAL A 200 28.89 -13.23 -74.23
CA VAL A 200 28.06 -12.16 -74.76
C VAL A 200 28.06 -10.98 -73.79
N GLU A 201 28.19 -9.75 -74.30
CA GLU A 201 28.30 -8.55 -73.47
C GLU A 201 27.13 -8.40 -72.47
N LYS A 202 27.47 -8.28 -71.17
CA LYS A 202 26.50 -8.08 -70.08
C LYS A 202 25.63 -6.84 -70.34
N GLY A 203 24.36 -7.03 -70.67
CA GLY A 203 23.38 -5.95 -70.91
C GLY A 203 22.55 -6.14 -72.19
N ILE A 204 23.03 -6.97 -73.12
CA ILE A 204 22.24 -7.45 -74.24
C ILE A 204 21.62 -8.78 -73.80
N LYS A 205 20.30 -8.85 -73.69
CA LYS A 205 19.62 -10.14 -73.45
C LYS A 205 20.00 -11.08 -74.58
N GLY A 206 20.70 -12.18 -74.28
CA GLY A 206 21.00 -13.23 -75.24
C GLY A 206 21.94 -14.30 -74.70
N ALA A 207 22.12 -15.37 -75.49
CA ALA A 207 23.00 -16.52 -75.27
C ALA A 207 24.19 -16.27 -74.32
N ASP A 208 24.40 -17.13 -73.33
CA ASP A 208 25.45 -16.96 -72.33
C ASP A 208 26.88 -17.03 -72.94
N ILE A 209 27.13 -17.95 -73.89
CA ILE A 209 28.46 -18.17 -74.49
C ILE A 209 28.35 -18.31 -76.02
N ILE A 210 29.31 -17.75 -76.76
CA ILE A 210 29.46 -17.96 -78.21
C ILE A 210 30.74 -18.74 -78.47
N GLN A 211 30.62 -19.80 -79.26
CA GLN A 211 31.74 -20.59 -79.77
C GLN A 211 31.83 -20.46 -81.29
N GLU A 212 32.88 -19.82 -81.77
CA GLU A 212 33.26 -19.81 -83.17
C GLU A 212 34.08 -21.07 -83.48
N VAL A 213 33.47 -22.01 -84.20
CA VAL A 213 34.10 -23.28 -84.57
C VAL A 213 35.11 -23.03 -85.68
N ARG A 214 36.34 -23.49 -85.47
CA ARG A 214 37.43 -23.36 -86.44
C ARG A 214 37.95 -24.71 -86.90
N ASP A 215 38.35 -24.77 -88.17
CA ASP A 215 38.95 -25.97 -88.75
C ASP A 215 40.44 -26.12 -88.36
N SER A 216 41.09 -27.18 -88.84
CA SER A 216 42.51 -27.44 -88.58
C SER A 216 43.47 -26.36 -89.12
N PHE A 217 42.99 -25.50 -90.01
CA PHE A 217 43.74 -24.37 -90.57
C PHE A 217 43.41 -23.04 -89.85
N GLY A 218 42.57 -23.08 -88.82
CA GLY A 218 42.13 -21.91 -88.06
C GLY A 218 41.06 -21.08 -88.77
N GLN A 219 40.45 -21.58 -89.86
CA GLN A 219 39.39 -20.87 -90.57
C GLN A 219 38.05 -21.07 -89.85
N SER A 220 37.29 -19.99 -89.74
CA SER A 220 35.94 -20.00 -89.18
C SER A 220 34.99 -20.81 -90.07
N VAL A 221 34.38 -21.87 -89.52
CA VAL A 221 33.42 -22.73 -90.25
C VAL A 221 31.98 -22.55 -89.78
N GLY A 222 31.77 -21.92 -88.64
CA GLY A 222 30.45 -21.52 -88.17
C GLY A 222 30.43 -21.22 -86.68
N ILE A 223 29.26 -20.85 -86.18
CA ILE A 223 29.09 -20.38 -84.80
C ILE A 223 28.05 -21.24 -84.08
N ILE A 224 28.36 -21.63 -82.84
CA ILE A 224 27.46 -22.27 -81.89
C ILE A 224 27.13 -21.26 -80.78
N ALA A 225 25.85 -20.98 -80.57
CA ALA A 225 25.36 -20.19 -79.45
C ALA A 225 24.95 -21.12 -78.29
N TRP A 226 25.49 -20.87 -77.11
CA TRP A 226 25.28 -21.68 -75.91
C TRP A 226 24.49 -20.89 -74.87
N GLU A 227 23.50 -21.54 -74.28
CA GLU A 227 22.73 -21.04 -73.14
C GLU A 227 22.83 -22.05 -71.99
N SER A 228 23.19 -21.59 -70.80
CA SER A 228 23.23 -22.38 -69.57
C SER A 228 22.04 -22.04 -68.68
N LYS A 229 21.32 -23.06 -68.21
CA LYS A 229 20.15 -22.88 -67.33
C LYS A 229 20.20 -23.82 -66.14
N ASN A 230 20.44 -23.24 -64.97
CA ASN A 230 20.28 -23.93 -63.69
C ASN A 230 18.94 -23.61 -63.06
N THR A 231 17.93 -24.43 -63.32
CA THR A 231 16.60 -24.19 -62.76
C THR A 231 15.94 -25.50 -62.36
N LYS A 232 14.87 -25.41 -61.56
CA LYS A 232 14.13 -26.59 -61.08
C LYS A 232 13.07 -27.10 -62.07
N ALA A 233 12.77 -26.34 -63.13
CA ALA A 233 11.71 -26.68 -64.09
C ALA A 233 12.03 -26.09 -65.47
N TRP A 234 11.86 -26.89 -66.51
CA TRP A 234 12.03 -26.47 -67.90
C TRP A 234 11.06 -25.33 -68.28
N SER A 235 11.53 -24.34 -69.05
CA SER A 235 10.66 -23.32 -69.65
C SER A 235 10.89 -23.21 -71.15
N ASP A 236 9.82 -23.37 -71.92
CA ASP A 236 9.86 -23.20 -73.38
C ASP A 236 10.23 -21.77 -73.81
N SER A 237 10.09 -20.80 -72.91
CA SER A 237 10.50 -19.41 -73.17
C SER A 237 12.02 -19.27 -73.40
N TRP A 238 12.84 -20.19 -72.90
CA TRP A 238 14.29 -20.18 -73.16
C TRP A 238 14.60 -20.51 -74.60
N VAL A 239 13.83 -21.43 -75.19
CA VAL A 239 13.96 -21.83 -76.60
C VAL A 239 13.64 -20.65 -77.50
N ASP A 240 12.52 -19.97 -77.24
CA ASP A 240 12.08 -18.85 -78.06
C ASP A 240 13.07 -17.69 -78.01
N LYS A 241 13.63 -17.38 -76.83
CA LYS A 241 14.71 -16.39 -76.67
C LYS A 241 15.98 -16.77 -77.43
N LEU A 242 16.46 -18.00 -77.25
CA LEU A 242 17.69 -18.45 -77.89
C LEU A 242 17.57 -18.49 -79.42
N LYS A 243 16.37 -18.71 -79.98
CA LYS A 243 16.11 -18.55 -81.42
C LYS A 243 16.29 -17.12 -81.90
N GLU A 244 15.79 -16.14 -81.15
CA GLU A 244 15.99 -14.72 -81.46
C GLU A 244 17.47 -14.34 -81.36
N ASP A 245 18.18 -14.90 -80.36
CA ASP A 245 19.61 -14.66 -80.15
C ASP A 245 20.45 -15.25 -81.28
N ARG A 246 20.15 -16.47 -81.70
CA ARG A 246 20.79 -17.15 -82.83
C ARG A 246 20.84 -16.27 -84.07
N LEU A 247 19.73 -15.57 -84.37
CA LEU A 247 19.65 -14.67 -85.51
C LEU A 247 20.56 -13.45 -85.36
N ARG A 248 20.67 -12.89 -84.15
CA ARG A 248 21.51 -11.72 -83.87
C ARG A 248 23.00 -12.02 -83.99
N VAL A 249 23.43 -13.20 -83.52
CA VAL A 249 24.83 -13.63 -83.56
C VAL A 249 25.17 -14.41 -84.84
N ASN A 250 24.21 -14.56 -85.76
CA ASN A 250 24.32 -15.37 -86.97
C ASN A 250 24.83 -16.81 -86.70
N ALA A 251 24.37 -17.41 -85.60
CA ALA A 251 24.79 -18.75 -85.21
C ALA A 251 24.13 -19.83 -86.08
N GLY A 252 24.95 -20.72 -86.60
CA GLY A 252 24.50 -21.87 -87.38
C GLY A 252 23.78 -22.90 -86.49
N VAL A 253 24.19 -23.00 -85.23
CA VAL A 253 23.66 -23.95 -84.25
C VAL A 253 23.40 -23.25 -82.91
N SER A 254 22.37 -23.69 -82.19
CA SER A 254 22.07 -23.21 -80.83
C SER A 254 21.90 -24.40 -79.90
N VAL A 255 22.47 -24.29 -78.69
CA VAL A 255 22.47 -25.35 -77.69
C VAL A 255 22.07 -24.79 -76.32
N ILE A 256 21.13 -25.44 -75.64
CA ILE A 256 20.78 -25.18 -74.25
C ILE A 256 21.35 -26.31 -73.40
N VAL A 257 22.19 -25.95 -72.42
CA VAL A 257 22.64 -26.83 -71.35
C VAL A 257 21.75 -26.60 -70.14
N SER A 258 21.06 -27.63 -69.66
CA SER A 258 20.21 -27.49 -68.48
C SER A 258 20.23 -28.73 -67.58
N SER A 259 20.03 -28.49 -66.28
CA SER A 259 19.84 -29.55 -65.28
C SER A 259 18.47 -30.24 -65.39
N VAL A 260 17.49 -29.61 -66.03
CA VAL A 260 16.16 -30.17 -66.28
C VAL A 260 15.88 -30.11 -67.77
N LEU A 261 15.50 -31.23 -68.38
CA LEU A 261 15.28 -31.35 -69.83
C LEU A 261 13.78 -31.36 -70.16
N PRO A 262 13.36 -30.96 -71.37
CA PRO A 262 11.97 -31.04 -71.79
C PRO A 262 11.50 -32.50 -71.89
N THR A 263 10.19 -32.70 -71.79
CA THR A 263 9.58 -34.03 -71.90
C THR A 263 9.98 -34.71 -73.21
N GLY A 264 10.48 -35.94 -73.12
CA GLY A 264 10.94 -36.73 -74.27
C GLY A 264 12.44 -36.65 -74.56
N ILE A 265 13.20 -35.80 -73.85
CA ILE A 265 14.67 -35.75 -73.94
C ILE A 265 15.27 -36.27 -72.64
N HIS A 266 16.10 -37.31 -72.75
CA HIS A 266 16.75 -37.95 -71.58
C HIS A 266 18.18 -37.48 -71.30
N ARG A 267 18.96 -37.17 -72.35
CA ARG A 267 20.38 -36.79 -72.23
C ARG A 267 20.68 -35.57 -73.09
N PHE A 268 20.51 -35.74 -74.40
CA PHE A 268 20.49 -34.63 -75.33
C PHE A 268 19.58 -34.95 -76.53
N GLY A 269 19.12 -33.92 -77.22
CA GLY A 269 18.26 -34.07 -78.39
C GLY A 269 17.88 -32.74 -79.01
N LEU A 270 17.22 -32.80 -80.15
CA LEU A 270 16.69 -31.61 -80.82
C LEU A 270 15.28 -31.32 -80.31
N TYR A 271 15.08 -30.16 -79.70
CA TYR A 271 13.80 -29.66 -79.23
C TYR A 271 13.44 -28.36 -79.95
N ARG A 272 12.39 -28.37 -80.77
CA ARG A 272 11.95 -27.21 -81.56
C ARG A 272 13.14 -26.53 -82.28
N ASP A 273 13.97 -27.28 -82.99
CA ASP A 273 15.17 -26.80 -83.73
C ASP A 273 16.32 -26.23 -82.89
N ILE A 274 16.31 -26.45 -81.58
CA ILE A 274 17.42 -26.13 -80.68
C ILE A 274 17.93 -27.42 -80.05
N TRP A 275 19.25 -27.58 -79.98
CA TRP A 275 19.83 -28.69 -79.25
C TRP A 275 19.68 -28.45 -77.76
N VAL A 276 19.21 -29.45 -77.04
CA VAL A 276 19.11 -29.41 -75.58
C VAL A 276 19.93 -30.56 -75.04
N THR A 277 20.74 -30.31 -74.02
CA THR A 277 21.62 -31.31 -73.41
C THR A 277 21.72 -31.14 -71.90
N ASP A 278 21.95 -32.23 -71.18
CA ASP A 278 22.46 -32.18 -69.82
C ASP A 278 23.97 -31.84 -69.80
N SER A 279 24.48 -31.45 -68.63
CA SER A 279 25.89 -31.06 -68.43
C SER A 279 26.88 -32.17 -68.78
N GLU A 280 26.51 -33.43 -68.55
CA GLU A 280 27.38 -34.58 -68.80
C GLU A 280 27.54 -34.89 -70.30
N SER A 281 26.52 -34.57 -71.11
CA SER A 281 26.50 -34.85 -72.54
C SER A 281 26.92 -33.64 -73.40
N VAL A 282 27.24 -32.49 -72.78
CA VAL A 282 27.73 -31.30 -73.49
C VAL A 282 28.92 -31.62 -74.37
N LEU A 283 29.97 -32.20 -73.80
CA LEU A 283 31.22 -32.48 -74.53
C LEU A 283 31.01 -33.40 -75.74
N PRO A 284 30.41 -34.61 -75.62
CA PRO A 284 30.18 -35.47 -76.78
C PRO A 284 29.26 -34.83 -77.82
N LEU A 285 28.27 -34.04 -77.41
CA LEU A 285 27.43 -33.28 -78.34
C LEU A 285 28.24 -32.24 -79.10
N THR A 286 29.08 -31.44 -78.42
CA THR A 286 29.93 -30.44 -79.08
C THR A 286 30.87 -31.08 -80.09
N ILE A 287 31.46 -32.23 -79.77
CA ILE A 287 32.33 -32.98 -80.71
C ILE A 287 31.56 -33.31 -81.99
N ALA A 288 30.35 -33.85 -81.86
CA ALA A 288 29.51 -34.24 -83.00
C ALA A 288 29.10 -33.01 -83.85
N LEU A 289 28.67 -31.93 -83.19
CA LEU A 289 28.27 -30.70 -83.87
C LEU A 289 29.43 -30.05 -84.61
N ARG A 290 30.61 -29.95 -83.98
CA ARG A 290 31.82 -29.41 -84.62
C ARG A 290 32.23 -30.23 -85.84
N ALA A 291 32.27 -31.56 -85.70
CA ALA A 291 32.63 -32.45 -86.81
C ALA A 291 31.67 -32.26 -88.00
N HIS A 292 30.37 -32.20 -87.73
CA HIS A 292 29.35 -31.97 -88.74
C HIS A 292 29.51 -30.62 -89.45
N MET A 293 29.75 -29.54 -88.71
CA MET A 293 29.94 -28.20 -89.28
C MET A 293 31.20 -28.10 -90.17
N ILE A 294 32.31 -28.72 -89.74
CA ILE A 294 33.54 -28.79 -90.53
C ILE A 294 33.31 -29.57 -91.83
N GLU A 295 32.64 -30.72 -91.75
CA GLU A 295 32.37 -31.56 -92.91
C GLU A 295 31.46 -30.84 -93.93
N LEU A 296 30.35 -30.25 -93.49
CA LEU A 296 29.47 -29.46 -94.35
C LEU A 296 30.20 -28.33 -95.07
N THR A 297 31.13 -27.67 -94.38
CA THR A 297 31.93 -26.59 -94.97
C THR A 297 32.91 -27.12 -96.02
N LYS A 298 33.56 -28.27 -95.77
CA LYS A 298 34.41 -28.94 -96.76
C LYS A 298 33.63 -29.31 -98.02
N THR A 299 32.46 -29.92 -97.87
CA THR A 299 31.59 -30.28 -99.01
C THR A 299 31.16 -29.04 -99.79
N ARG A 300 30.73 -27.98 -99.10
CA ARG A 300 30.33 -26.72 -99.74
C ARG A 300 31.48 -26.07 -100.51
N ASN A 301 32.70 -26.14 -99.99
CA ASN A 301 33.87 -25.60 -100.66
C ASN A 301 34.32 -26.46 -101.85
N SER A 302 34.10 -27.79 -101.81
CA SER A 302 34.37 -28.67 -102.95
C SER A 302 33.36 -28.56 -104.11
N LEU A 303 32.19 -27.98 -103.85
CA LEU A 303 31.13 -27.75 -104.85
C LEU A 303 31.19 -26.36 -105.49
N LYS A 304 32.11 -25.50 -105.03
CA LYS A 304 32.41 -24.18 -105.63
C LYS A 304 33.60 -24.30 -106.57
#